data_AF-A0AAG5DMK1-F1
#
_entry.id   AF-A0AAG5DMK1-F1
#
_cell.length_a   1.000
_cell.length_b   1.000
_cell.length_c   1.000
_cell.angle_alpha   90.00
_cell.angle_beta   90.00
_cell.angle_gamma   90.00
#
_symmetry.space_group_name_H-M   'P 1'
#
loop_
_entity.id
_entity.type
_entity.pdbx_description
1 polymer ?
#
loop_
_entity_poly.entity_id
_entity_poly.type
_entity_poly.pdbx_seq_one_letter_code
_entity_poly.pdbx_strand_id
1 'polypeptide(L)'
;MVSTRFEVNSSPLLRYPRSIFFIISNEFSERFNYCGMRAVLALYLTQKLAYSTDTATVIYHVFKSLMYFFPMIGAILADSWLGKYKTILYLSMVYCAG
;
A
#
# COMPACT_ATOMS: atom_id res chain seq x y z
N MET A 1 34.71 -34.81 5.38
CA MET A 1 34.90 -33.89 6.51
C MET A 1 35.67 -32.67 6.03
N VAL A 2 34.99 -31.62 5.53
CA VAL A 2 35.58 -30.28 5.37
C VAL A 2 34.49 -29.27 5.70
N SER A 3 34.65 -28.63 6.85
CA SER A 3 33.82 -27.55 7.36
C SER A 3 34.29 -26.24 6.72
N THR A 4 33.51 -25.67 5.82
CA THR A 4 33.74 -24.30 5.34
C THR A 4 33.09 -23.34 6.32
N ARG A 5 33.93 -22.75 7.18
CA ARG A 5 33.58 -21.69 8.11
C ARG A 5 32.99 -20.51 7.33
N PHE A 6 31.76 -20.12 7.67
CA PHE A 6 31.24 -18.80 7.32
C PHE A 6 32.08 -17.77 8.07
N GLU A 7 33.00 -17.11 7.35
CA GLU A 7 33.62 -15.87 7.81
C GLU A 7 32.53 -14.79 7.92
N VAL A 8 32.01 -14.61 9.14
CA VAL A 8 31.27 -13.41 9.50
C VAL A 8 32.27 -12.26 9.58
N ASN A 9 32.57 -11.68 8.43
CA ASN A 9 33.34 -10.44 8.34
C ASN A 9 32.49 -9.31 8.93
N SER A 10 32.72 -9.00 10.20
CA SER A 10 32.18 -7.82 10.88
C SER A 10 32.87 -6.57 10.33
N SER A 11 32.43 -6.11 9.16
CA SER A 11 32.80 -4.81 8.60
C SER A 11 32.36 -3.67 9.51
N PRO A 12 33.17 -2.62 9.71
CA PRO A 12 32.86 -1.50 10.59
C PRO A 12 31.57 -0.79 10.16
N LEU A 13 30.77 -0.40 11.16
CA LEU A 13 29.48 0.27 11.09
C LEU A 13 29.25 1.03 9.77
N LEU A 14 28.46 0.40 8.90
CA LEU A 14 28.06 0.86 7.58
C LEU A 14 27.70 2.35 7.60
N ARG A 15 28.49 3.17 6.90
CA ARG A 15 28.07 4.49 6.41
C ARG A 15 26.95 4.26 5.38
N TYR A 16 25.74 4.02 5.87
CA TYR A 16 24.58 3.80 5.02
C TYR A 16 24.31 5.07 4.18
N PRO A 17 24.22 4.96 2.84
CA PRO A 17 23.80 6.08 2.01
C PRO A 17 22.40 6.54 2.44
N ARG A 18 22.15 7.86 2.45
CA ARG A 18 20.88 8.45 2.93
C ARG A 18 19.64 7.90 2.22
N SER A 19 19.79 7.37 1.02
CA SER A 19 18.73 6.70 0.25
C SER A 19 18.11 5.50 0.96
N ILE A 20 18.85 4.78 1.81
CA ILE A 20 18.33 3.61 2.51
C ILE A 20 17.31 3.99 3.60
N PHE A 21 17.48 5.16 4.24
CA PHE A 21 16.46 5.68 5.16
C PHE A 21 15.15 5.98 4.43
N PHE A 22 15.20 6.54 3.21
CA PHE A 22 14.00 6.77 2.40
C PHE A 22 13.29 5.46 2.04
N ILE A 23 14.04 4.42 1.66
CA ILE A 23 13.48 3.11 1.31
C ILE A 23 12.81 2.46 2.53
N ILE A 24 13.47 2.48 3.69
CA ILE A 24 12.92 1.90 4.93
C ILE A 24 11.66 2.64 5.38
N SER A 25 11.66 3.98 5.34
CA SER A 25 10.47 4.77 5.67
C SER A 25 9.31 4.51 4.70
N ASN A 26 9.59 4.33 3.40
CA ASN A 26 8.58 3.95 2.42
C ASN A 26 7.98 2.57 2.73
N GLU A 27 8.83 1.55 2.91
CA GLU A 27 8.39 0.18 3.23
C GLU A 27 7.60 0.15 4.55
N PHE A 28 8.02 0.92 5.55
CA PHE A 28 7.29 1.06 6.81
C PHE A 28 5.91 1.68 6.59
N SER A 29 5.83 2.74 5.79
CA SER A 29 4.56 3.40 5.44
C SER A 29 3.61 2.45 4.71
N GLU A 30 4.11 1.68 3.74
CA GLU A 30 3.32 0.68 3.01
C GLU A 30 2.75 -0.38 3.96
N ARG A 31 3.58 -0.92 4.86
CA ARG A 31 3.15 -1.90 5.86
C ARG A 31 2.16 -1.32 6.87
N PHE A 32 2.38 -0.08 7.31
CA PHE A 32 1.49 0.62 8.23
C PHE A 32 0.13 0.84 7.59
N ASN A 33 0.08 1.32 6.35
CA ASN A 33 -1.17 1.55 5.63
C ASN A 33 -1.91 0.23 5.36
N TYR A 34 -1.20 -0.82 4.95
CA TYR A 34 -1.80 -2.14 4.73
C TYR A 34 -2.45 -2.72 6.00
N CYS A 35 -1.73 -2.70 7.12
CA CYS A 35 -2.25 -3.18 8.40
C CYS A 35 -3.34 -2.26 8.95
N GLY A 36 -3.17 -0.95 8.84
CA GLY A 36 -4.10 0.07 9.31
C GLY A 36 -5.43 0.03 8.57
N MET A 37 -5.41 -0.05 7.24
CA MET A 37 -6.62 -0.15 6.43
C MET A 37 -7.41 -1.43 6.71
N ARG A 38 -6.71 -2.55 6.89
CA ARG A 38 -7.34 -3.81 7.33
C ARG A 38 -7.99 -3.67 8.71
N ALA A 39 -7.30 -3.02 9.65
CA ALA A 39 -7.78 -2.85 11.02
C ALA A 39 -8.96 -1.87 11.10
N VAL A 40 -8.84 -0.68 10.52
CA VAL A 40 -9.89 0.36 10.52
C VAL A 40 -11.17 -0.16 9.87
N LEU A 41 -11.08 -0.84 8.73
CA LEU A 41 -12.27 -1.34 8.04
C LEU A 41 -12.96 -2.46 8.83
N ALA A 42 -12.19 -3.39 9.41
CA ALA A 42 -12.75 -4.44 10.27
C ALA A 42 -13.38 -3.87 11.56
N LEU A 43 -12.72 -2.89 12.19
CA LEU A 43 -13.25 -2.22 13.39
C LEU A 43 -14.51 -1.39 13.07
N TYR A 44 -14.56 -0.70 11.93
CA TYR A 44 -15.74 0.07 11.54
C TYR A 44 -16.97 -0.82 11.33
N LEU A 45 -16.81 -1.92 10.60
CA LEU A 45 -17.91 -2.85 10.31
C LEU A 45 -18.46 -3.54 11.56
N THR A 46 -17.57 -3.86 12.51
CA THR A 46 -17.95 -4.56 13.75
C THR A 46 -18.44 -3.61 14.84
N GLN A 47 -17.79 -2.46 15.06
CA GLN A 47 -18.07 -1.57 16.20
C GLN A 47 -19.10 -0.49 15.89
N LYS A 48 -19.14 0.05 14.66
CA LYS A 48 -20.07 1.13 14.30
C LYS A 48 -21.34 0.61 13.61
N LEU A 49 -21.21 -0.45 12.83
CA LEU A 49 -22.33 -1.04 12.08
C LEU A 49 -22.92 -2.31 12.72
N ALA A 50 -22.24 -2.91 13.71
CA ALA A 50 -22.67 -4.14 14.40
C ALA A 50 -23.06 -5.29 13.44
N TYR A 51 -22.37 -5.41 12.30
CA TYR A 51 -22.65 -6.48 11.34
C TYR A 51 -22.15 -7.84 11.83
N SER A 52 -22.86 -8.91 11.45
CA SER A 52 -22.40 -10.28 11.66
C SER A 52 -21.09 -10.54 10.89
N THR A 53 -20.26 -11.43 11.42
CA THR A 53 -18.89 -11.70 10.94
C THR A 53 -18.85 -12.06 9.45
N ASP A 54 -19.87 -12.77 8.95
CA ASP A 54 -20.01 -13.12 7.54
C ASP A 54 -20.19 -11.89 6.65
N THR A 55 -21.08 -10.97 7.02
CA THR A 55 -21.38 -9.77 6.23
C THR A 55 -20.20 -8.81 6.22
N ALA A 56 -19.53 -8.64 7.36
CA ALA A 56 -18.32 -7.82 7.45
C ALA A 56 -17.19 -8.34 6.55
N THR A 57 -17.05 -9.66 6.44
CA THR A 57 -16.03 -10.31 5.59
C THR A 57 -16.33 -10.10 4.11
N VAL A 58 -17.59 -10.24 3.69
CA VAL A 58 -18.01 -9.96 2.30
C VAL A 58 -17.70 -8.52 1.91
N ILE A 59 -18.09 -7.54 2.75
CA ILE A 59 -17.83 -6.12 2.48
C ILE A 59 -16.32 -5.84 2.41
N TYR A 60 -15.54 -6.45 3.31
CA TYR A 60 -14.09 -6.34 3.29
C TYR A 60 -13.47 -6.85 1.98
N HIS A 61 -13.94 -8.00 1.47
CA HIS A 61 -13.47 -8.53 0.19
C HIS A 61 -13.88 -7.64 -0.99
N VAL A 62 -15.12 -7.14 -1.01
CA VAL A 62 -15.61 -6.22 -2.06
C VAL A 62 -14.80 -4.92 -2.06
N PHE A 63 -14.53 -4.35 -0.89
CA PHE A 63 -13.71 -3.16 -0.79
C PHE A 63 -12.28 -3.39 -1.29
N LYS A 64 -11.69 -4.55 -0.94
CA LYS A 64 -10.37 -4.93 -1.42
C LYS A 64 -10.34 -5.14 -2.93
N SER A 65 -11.34 -5.79 -3.52
CA SER A 65 -11.40 -5.97 -4.99
C SER A 65 -11.60 -4.64 -5.71
N LEU A 66 -12.40 -3.71 -5.18
CA LEU A 66 -12.51 -2.35 -5.71
C LEU A 66 -11.18 -1.60 -5.67
N MET A 67 -10.41 -1.70 -4.58
CA MET A 67 -9.08 -1.10 -4.51
C MET A 67 -8.12 -1.61 -5.58
N TYR A 68 -8.21 -2.89 -5.97
CA TYR A 68 -7.41 -3.42 -7.08
C TYR A 68 -7.97 -3.03 -8.46
N PHE A 69 -9.28 -2.84 -8.55
CA PHE A 69 -9.97 -2.49 -9.79
C PHE A 69 -9.82 -1.00 -10.15
N PHE A 70 -9.84 -0.11 -9.16
CA PHE A 70 -9.73 1.33 -9.33
C PHE A 70 -8.45 1.78 -10.08
N PRO A 71 -7.23 1.32 -9.73
CA PRO A 71 -6.03 1.64 -10.49
C PRO A 71 -6.03 1.02 -11.90
N MET A 72 -6.67 -0.14 -12.10
CA MET A 72 -6.82 -0.74 -13.43
C MET A 72 -7.68 0.13 -14.34
N ILE A 73 -8.84 0.59 -13.86
CA ILE A 73 -9.66 1.56 -14.60
C ILE A 73 -8.89 2.87 -14.80
N GLY A 74 -8.24 3.38 -13.75
CA GLY A 74 -7.48 4.62 -13.82
C GLY A 74 -6.38 4.59 -14.87
N ALA A 75 -5.69 3.44 -15.04
CA ALA A 75 -4.69 3.24 -16.07
C ALA A 75 -5.30 3.30 -17.48
N ILE A 76 -6.40 2.55 -17.72
CA ILE A 76 -7.09 2.56 -19.02
C ILE A 76 -7.62 3.96 -19.37
N LEU A 77 -8.14 4.69 -18.37
CA LEU A 77 -8.58 6.08 -18.55
C LEU A 77 -7.42 7.02 -18.88
N ALA A 78 -6.25 6.81 -18.26
CA ALA A 78 -5.04 7.57 -18.51
C ALA A 78 -4.52 7.38 -19.93
N ASP A 79 -4.60 6.16 -20.45
CA ASP A 79 -4.11 5.78 -21.77
C ASP A 79 -5.08 6.19 -22.89
N SER A 80 -6.40 6.13 -22.64
CA SER A 80 -7.40 6.31 -23.69
C SER A 80 -7.76 7.77 -23.98
N TRP A 81 -7.73 8.69 -22.98
CA TRP A 81 -8.44 9.97 -23.15
C TRP A 81 -7.59 11.21 -23.49
N LEU A 82 -6.45 11.49 -22.86
CA LEU A 82 -5.94 12.89 -22.87
C LEU A 82 -4.40 13.10 -22.79
N GLY A 83 -3.60 12.03 -22.81
CA GLY A 83 -2.15 12.12 -22.59
C GLY A 83 -1.78 12.39 -21.12
N LYS A 84 -0.60 11.91 -20.69
CA LYS A 84 -0.16 11.80 -19.27
C LYS A 84 -0.46 13.03 -18.38
N TYR A 85 -0.32 14.25 -18.91
CA TYR A 85 -0.42 15.48 -18.12
C TYR A 85 -1.85 15.83 -17.67
N LYS A 86 -2.86 15.60 -18.52
CA LYS A 86 -4.24 15.98 -18.24
C LYS A 86 -4.87 15.03 -17.22
N THR A 87 -4.57 13.74 -17.32
CA THR A 87 -5.06 12.73 -16.36
C THR A 87 -4.53 12.99 -14.95
N ILE A 88 -3.23 13.33 -14.82
CA ILE A 88 -2.63 13.68 -13.52
C ILE A 88 -3.28 14.95 -12.94
N LEU A 89 -3.57 15.95 -13.79
CA LEU A 89 -4.18 17.21 -13.35
C LEU A 89 -5.63 17.01 -12.84
N TYR A 90 -6.45 16.21 -13.53
CA TYR A 90 -7.80 15.88 -13.07
C TYR A 90 -7.80 15.03 -11.80
N LEU A 91 -6.93 14.01 -11.71
CA LEU A 91 -6.77 13.21 -10.50
C LEU A 91 -6.37 14.06 -9.29
N SER A 92 -5.42 14.97 -9.48
CA SER A 92 -4.96 15.86 -8.42
C SER A 92 -6.05 16.84 -7.99
N MET A 93 -6.85 17.38 -8.93
CA MET A 93 -7.96 18.26 -8.59
C MET A 93 -9.06 17.54 -7.80
N VAL A 94 -9.44 16.34 -8.23
CA VAL A 94 -10.43 15.53 -7.50
C VAL A 94 -9.91 15.17 -6.10
N TYR A 95 -8.62 14.84 -5.97
CA TYR A 95 -7.99 14.55 -4.68
C TYR A 95 -7.97 15.75 -3.73
N CYS A 96 -7.77 16.97 -4.24
CA CYS A 96 -7.85 18.19 -3.41
C CYS A 96 -9.30 18.57 -3.05
N ALA A 97 -10.28 18.15 -3.84
CA ALA A 97 -11.68 18.51 -3.64
C ALA A 97 -12.44 17.54 -2.71
N GLY A 98 -12.04 16.27 -2.66
CA GLY A 98 -12.58 15.25 -1.75
C GLY A 98 -11.90 15.26 -0.39
#